data_AF-E8X0C2-F1
#
_entry.id   AF-E8X0C2-F1
#
_cell.length_a   1.000
_cell.length_b   1.000
_cell.length_c   1.000
_cell.angle_alpha   90.00
_cell.angle_beta   90.00
_cell.angle_gamma   90.00
#
_symmetry.space_group_name_H-M   'P 1'
#
loop_
_entity.id
_entity.type
_entity.pdbx_description
1 polymer ?
#
loop_
_entity_poly.entity_id
_entity_poly.type
_entity_poly.pdbx_seq_one_letter_code
_entity_poly.pdbx_strand_id
1 'polypeptide(L)'
;MHATQKRLNEMNRLTDMLHFPALVNAGATLNVLITILATWYVEPRYPALAGLWIALVLTLNLLPVALLRLTLTPATPYPTLPQMNFVRDQHKFSDWVYLAASAGMAFWILLTWTVSACSRSPFTLVATLLAAFLITFSPVLLRPLFKPT
;
A
#
# COMPACT_ATOMS: atom_id res chain seq x y z
N MET A 1 -3.65 -22.88 11.13
CA MET A 1 -4.73 -21.87 11.24
C MET A 1 -5.22 -21.51 9.85
N HIS A 2 -6.54 -21.57 9.64
CA HIS A 2 -7.12 -21.05 8.40
C HIS A 2 -6.85 -19.55 8.31
N ALA A 3 -6.50 -19.02 7.13
CA ALA A 3 -6.15 -17.60 6.95
C ALA A 3 -7.29 -16.64 7.34
N THR A 4 -8.54 -17.12 7.37
CA THR A 4 -9.72 -16.41 7.90
C THR A 4 -9.72 -16.22 9.41
N GLN A 5 -8.94 -17.02 10.15
CA GLN A 5 -8.82 -16.94 11.61
C GLN A 5 -7.60 -16.12 12.06
N LYS A 6 -6.69 -15.80 11.15
CA LYS A 6 -5.48 -15.01 11.47
C LYS A 6 -5.87 -13.61 11.93
N ARG A 7 -5.15 -13.12 12.93
CA ARG A 7 -5.19 -11.73 13.39
C ARG A 7 -4.16 -10.87 12.65
N LEU A 8 -4.33 -9.55 12.71
CA LEU A 8 -3.45 -8.61 11.99
C LEU A 8 -1.96 -8.72 12.34
N ASN A 9 -1.65 -9.05 13.60
CA ASN A 9 -0.28 -9.26 14.08
C ASN A 9 0.30 -10.63 13.73
N GLU A 10 -0.52 -11.57 13.23
CA GLU A 10 -0.13 -12.94 12.88
C GLU A 10 0.09 -13.13 11.37
N MET A 11 -0.05 -12.04 10.61
CA MET A 11 0.25 -12.06 9.18
C MET A 11 1.70 -12.46 8.96
N ASN A 12 1.94 -13.39 8.04
CA ASN A 12 3.28 -13.86 7.71
C ASN A 12 3.47 -14.20 6.23
N ARG A 13 2.45 -14.03 5.40
CA ARG A 13 2.49 -14.28 3.95
C ARG A 13 1.78 -13.16 3.21
N LEU A 14 2.25 -12.84 2.00
CA LEU A 14 1.57 -11.90 1.09
C LEU A 14 0.15 -12.36 0.75
N THR A 15 -0.09 -13.67 0.67
CA THR A 15 -1.42 -14.24 0.41
C THR A 15 -2.42 -13.96 1.53
N ASP A 16 -1.97 -13.57 2.73
CA ASP A 16 -2.87 -13.16 3.81
C ASP A 16 -3.66 -11.90 3.42
N MET A 17 -3.11 -11.04 2.55
CA MET A 17 -3.77 -9.83 2.04
C MET A 17 -5.03 -10.13 1.21
N LEU A 18 -5.15 -11.34 0.64
CA LEU A 18 -6.36 -11.78 -0.08
C LEU A 18 -7.62 -11.76 0.82
N HIS A 19 -7.44 -11.85 2.14
CA HIS A 19 -8.53 -11.93 3.12
C HIS A 19 -8.97 -10.56 3.63
N PHE A 20 -8.28 -9.49 3.23
CA PHE A 20 -8.61 -8.13 3.64
C PHE A 20 -9.96 -7.67 3.08
N PRO A 21 -10.75 -6.85 3.78
CA PRO A 21 -11.91 -6.19 3.18
C PRO A 21 -11.58 -5.47 1.87
N ALA A 22 -12.51 -5.47 0.91
CA ALA A 22 -12.29 -4.81 -0.38
C ALA A 22 -12.02 -3.30 -0.20
N LEU A 23 -12.68 -2.66 0.76
CA LEU A 23 -12.46 -1.26 1.11
C LEU A 23 -11.03 -0.96 1.58
N VAL A 24 -10.39 -1.90 2.30
CA VAL A 24 -9.00 -1.73 2.74
C VAL A 24 -8.06 -1.76 1.53
N ASN A 25 -8.25 -2.70 0.62
CA ASN A 25 -7.49 -2.75 -0.64
C ASN A 25 -7.76 -1.50 -1.49
N ALA A 26 -9.00 -1.01 -1.55
CA ALA A 26 -9.33 0.21 -2.27
C ALA A 26 -8.61 1.44 -1.69
N GLY A 27 -8.52 1.56 -0.36
CA GLY A 27 -7.74 2.61 0.30
C GLY A 27 -6.25 2.54 -0.03
N ALA A 28 -5.66 1.35 0.01
CA ALA A 28 -4.26 1.13 -0.36
C ALA A 28 -4.00 1.46 -1.85
N THR A 29 -4.87 1.00 -2.74
CA THR A 29 -4.80 1.32 -4.18
C THR A 29 -4.93 2.81 -4.43
N LEU A 30 -5.91 3.48 -3.81
CA LEU A 30 -6.08 4.92 -3.95
C LEU A 30 -4.83 5.70 -3.51
N ASN A 31 -4.22 5.29 -2.40
CA ASN A 31 -2.99 5.89 -1.91
C ASN A 31 -1.82 5.76 -2.92
N VAL A 32 -1.68 4.59 -3.56
CA VAL A 32 -0.69 4.39 -4.63
C VAL A 32 -1.00 5.28 -5.84
N LEU A 33 -2.25 5.36 -6.28
CA LEU A 33 -2.64 6.19 -7.43
C LEU A 33 -2.39 7.68 -7.19
N ILE A 34 -2.74 8.18 -6.00
CA ILE A 34 -2.46 9.56 -5.60
C ILE A 34 -0.94 9.81 -5.57
N THR A 35 -0.17 8.85 -5.05
CA THR A 35 1.29 8.96 -5.02
C THR A 35 1.89 9.03 -6.43
N ILE A 36 1.37 8.25 -7.38
CA ILE A 36 1.79 8.32 -8.80
C ILE A 36 1.46 9.70 -9.38
N LEU A 37 0.24 10.21 -9.17
CA LEU A 37 -0.15 11.53 -9.65
C LEU A 37 0.73 12.65 -9.08
N ALA A 38 0.99 12.61 -7.77
CA ALA A 38 1.84 13.57 -7.08
C ALA A 38 3.30 13.48 -7.58
N THR A 39 3.84 12.27 -7.72
CA THR A 39 5.18 12.03 -8.24
C THR A 39 5.32 12.54 -9.67
N TRP A 40 4.34 12.23 -10.52
CA TRP A 40 4.28 12.74 -11.89
C TRP A 40 4.33 14.27 -11.90
N TYR A 41 3.63 14.95 -11.00
CA TYR A 41 3.65 16.42 -10.91
C TYR A 41 4.96 16.99 -10.34
N VAL A 42 5.60 16.32 -9.40
CA VAL A 42 6.80 16.78 -8.69
C VAL A 42 8.06 16.62 -9.54
N GLU A 43 8.22 15.47 -10.20
CA GLU A 43 9.41 15.13 -10.98
C GLU A 43 9.93 16.25 -11.90
N PRO A 44 9.12 16.92 -12.76
CA PRO A 44 9.63 17.87 -13.74
C PRO A 44 10.12 19.18 -13.10
N ARG A 45 9.70 19.46 -11.86
CA ARG A 45 10.12 20.64 -11.09
C ARG A 45 11.40 20.36 -10.31
N TYR A 46 11.60 19.11 -9.92
CA TYR A 46 12.65 18.72 -8.98
C TYR A 46 13.28 17.36 -9.34
N PRO A 47 13.84 17.19 -10.55
CA PRO A 47 14.21 15.87 -11.08
C PRO A 47 15.33 15.17 -10.28
N ALA A 48 16.16 15.92 -9.57
CA ALA A 48 17.24 15.39 -8.73
C ALA A 48 16.78 14.94 -7.32
N LEU A 49 15.51 15.17 -6.96
CA LEU A 49 15.01 14.95 -5.59
C LEU A 49 14.25 13.63 -5.39
N ALA A 50 14.46 12.62 -6.24
CA ALA A 50 13.77 11.33 -6.16
C ALA A 50 13.90 10.69 -4.76
N GLY A 51 15.12 10.64 -4.23
CA GLY A 51 15.38 10.06 -2.90
C GLY A 51 14.68 10.83 -1.78
N LEU A 52 14.72 12.18 -1.83
CA LEU A 52 14.05 13.03 -0.84
C LEU A 52 12.52 12.88 -0.92
N TRP A 53 11.97 12.79 -2.14
CA TRP A 53 10.54 12.59 -2.34
C TRP A 53 10.07 11.24 -1.80
N ILE A 54 10.83 10.17 -2.00
CA ILE A 54 10.55 8.86 -1.40
C ILE A 54 10.54 8.98 0.13
N ALA A 55 11.58 9.58 0.72
CA ALA A 55 11.66 9.76 2.17
C ALA A 55 10.47 10.54 2.72
N LEU A 56 10.05 11.62 2.03
CA LEU A 56 8.90 12.42 2.40
C LEU A 56 7.59 11.61 2.33
N VAL A 57 7.33 10.94 1.21
CA VAL A 57 6.09 10.14 1.04
C VAL A 57 6.03 9.02 2.06
N LEU A 58 7.13 8.31 2.29
CA LEU A 58 7.19 7.26 3.31
C LEU A 58 6.98 7.83 4.71
N THR A 59 7.58 8.97 5.03
CA THR A 59 7.37 9.63 6.33
C THR A 59 5.91 9.99 6.52
N LEU A 60 5.25 10.59 5.52
CA LEU A 60 3.83 10.96 5.60
C LEU A 60 2.91 9.75 5.75
N ASN A 61 3.26 8.62 5.14
CA ASN A 61 2.49 7.37 5.24
C ASN A 61 2.71 6.65 6.58
N LEU A 62 3.94 6.61 7.06
CA LEU A 62 4.32 5.82 8.24
C LEU A 62 4.14 6.60 9.54
N LEU A 63 4.26 7.93 9.53
CA LEU A 63 4.19 8.73 10.76
C LEU A 63 2.86 8.55 11.52
N PRO A 64 1.67 8.62 10.88
CA PRO A 64 0.41 8.40 11.60
C PRO A 64 0.33 6.99 12.21
N VAL A 65 0.82 5.99 11.47
CA VAL A 65 0.87 4.59 11.92
C VAL A 65 1.82 4.43 13.11
N ALA A 66 3.01 5.01 13.03
CA ALA A 66 4.02 4.96 14.09
C ALA A 66 3.50 5.61 15.37
N LEU A 67 2.86 6.77 15.27
CA LEU A 67 2.25 7.46 16.41
C LEU A 67 1.13 6.62 17.03
N LEU A 68 0.25 6.03 16.22
CA LEU A 68 -0.80 5.14 16.73
C LEU A 68 -0.23 3.87 17.37
N ARG A 69 0.90 3.35 16.87
CA ARG A 69 1.58 2.18 17.45
C ARG A 69 2.10 2.43 18.87
N LEU A 70 2.45 3.66 19.21
CA LEU A 70 2.85 4.01 20.58
C LEU A 70 1.72 3.81 21.61
N THR A 71 0.46 3.71 21.15
CA THR A 71 -0.71 3.46 22.00
C THR A 71 -1.00 1.96 22.20
N LEU A 72 -0.26 1.07 21.54
CA LEU A 72 -0.45 -0.38 21.69
C LEU A 72 0.07 -0.84 23.04
N THR A 73 -0.73 -1.68 23.70
CA THR A 73 -0.41 -2.30 24.98
C THR A 73 -0.51 -3.83 24.82
N PRO A 74 0.04 -4.63 25.75
CA PRO A 74 -0.12 -6.09 25.72
C PRO A 74 -1.59 -6.55 25.72
N ALA A 75 -2.51 -5.72 26.25
CA ALA A 75 -3.94 -6.00 26.29
C ALA A 75 -4.69 -5.58 25.01
N THR A 76 -4.02 -4.99 24.02
CA THR A 76 -4.69 -4.47 22.82
C THR A 76 -5.34 -5.59 22.00
N PRO A 77 -6.64 -5.47 21.64
CA PRO A 77 -7.29 -6.44 20.78
C PRO A 77 -6.86 -6.27 19.31
N TYR A 78 -6.53 -7.40 18.69
CA TYR A 78 -6.22 -7.52 17.26
C TYR A 78 -7.39 -8.20 16.54
N PRO A 79 -8.08 -7.51 15.62
CA PRO A 79 -9.15 -8.12 14.84
C PRO A 79 -8.60 -9.19 13.90
N THR A 80 -9.48 -10.07 13.44
CA THR A 80 -9.18 -11.01 12.36
C THR A 80 -9.07 -10.26 11.02
N LEU A 81 -8.35 -10.84 10.06
CA LEU A 81 -8.13 -10.19 8.75
C LEU A 81 -9.44 -9.76 8.05
N PRO A 82 -10.55 -10.55 8.05
CA PRO A 82 -11.79 -10.14 7.40
C PRO A 82 -12.57 -9.06 8.15
N GLN A 83 -12.30 -8.85 9.45
CA GLN A 83 -13.05 -7.95 10.33
C GLN A 83 -12.36 -6.60 10.54
N MET A 84 -11.14 -6.42 10.02
CA MET A 84 -10.39 -5.20 10.26
C MET A 84 -11.06 -3.97 9.65
N ASN A 85 -10.92 -2.83 10.32
CA ASN A 85 -11.24 -1.53 9.77
C ASN A 85 -9.96 -0.83 9.35
N PHE A 86 -9.87 -0.38 8.08
CA PHE A 86 -8.65 0.23 7.55
C PHE A 86 -8.14 1.39 8.41
N VAL A 87 -9.00 2.36 8.71
CA VAL A 87 -8.61 3.59 9.40
C VAL A 87 -8.22 3.30 10.85
N ARG A 88 -9.00 2.43 11.51
CA ARG A 88 -8.81 2.13 12.93
C ARG A 88 -7.67 1.16 13.19
N ASP A 89 -7.46 0.17 12.32
CA ASP A 89 -6.59 -0.97 12.61
C ASP A 89 -5.30 -1.00 11.78
N GLN A 90 -5.08 -0.05 10.86
CA GLN A 90 -3.87 0.02 10.04
C GLN A 90 -2.54 0.04 10.82
N HIS A 91 -2.55 0.42 12.09
CA HIS A 91 -1.37 0.48 12.95
C HIS A 91 -1.07 -0.85 13.65
N LYS A 92 -1.95 -1.85 13.51
CA LYS A 92 -1.88 -3.16 14.16
C LYS A 92 -1.37 -4.27 13.25
N PHE A 93 -1.01 -3.97 11.99
CA PHE A 93 -0.40 -4.97 11.11
C PHE A 93 0.95 -5.43 11.65
N SER A 94 1.42 -6.59 11.19
CA SER A 94 2.80 -7.02 11.44
C SER A 94 3.81 -6.10 10.74
N ASP A 95 5.02 -5.95 11.32
CA ASP A 95 6.06 -5.04 10.83
C ASP A 95 6.43 -5.24 9.35
N TRP A 96 6.52 -6.49 8.90
CA TRP A 96 6.85 -6.80 7.52
C TRP A 96 5.82 -6.26 6.52
N VAL A 97 4.56 -6.07 6.93
CA VAL A 97 3.51 -5.49 6.09
C VAL A 97 3.84 -4.04 5.77
N TYR A 98 4.34 -3.28 6.74
CA TYR A 98 4.80 -1.90 6.49
C TYR A 98 6.06 -1.87 5.64
N LEU A 99 6.96 -2.83 5.83
CA LEU A 99 8.13 -2.95 4.97
C LEU A 99 7.72 -3.21 3.51
N ALA A 100 6.82 -4.17 3.28
CA ALA A 100 6.29 -4.48 1.96
C ALA A 100 5.52 -3.29 1.34
N ALA A 101 4.68 -2.62 2.14
CA ALA A 101 3.96 -1.42 1.69
C ALA A 101 4.92 -0.27 1.34
N SER A 102 5.96 -0.06 2.14
CA SER A 102 6.97 0.98 1.91
C SER A 102 7.81 0.69 0.66
N ALA A 103 8.22 -0.57 0.48
CA ALA A 103 8.92 -1.01 -0.72
C ALA A 103 8.05 -0.85 -1.98
N GLY A 104 6.77 -1.24 -1.89
CA GLY A 104 5.81 -1.03 -2.97
C GLY A 104 5.62 0.44 -3.32
N MET A 105 5.53 1.31 -2.32
CA MET A 105 5.40 2.76 -2.53
C MET A 105 6.66 3.35 -3.18
N ALA A 106 7.84 3.00 -2.69
CA ALA A 106 9.11 3.44 -3.27
C ALA A 106 9.26 2.96 -4.72
N PHE A 107 8.86 1.72 -5.01
CA PHE A 107 8.82 1.18 -6.37
C PHE A 107 7.94 2.03 -7.29
N TRP A 108 6.70 2.33 -6.90
CA TRP A 108 5.79 3.14 -7.72
C TRP A 108 6.29 4.56 -7.93
N ILE A 109 6.92 5.15 -6.92
CA ILE A 109 7.56 6.46 -7.04
C ILE A 109 8.69 6.39 -8.08
N LEU A 110 9.65 5.48 -7.91
CA LEU A 110 10.80 5.36 -8.82
C LEU A 110 10.41 5.01 -10.25
N LEU A 111 9.43 4.12 -10.42
CA LEU A 111 8.90 3.77 -11.73
C LEU A 111 8.27 5.00 -12.39
N THR A 112 7.38 5.69 -11.68
CA THR A 112 6.73 6.91 -12.20
C THR A 112 7.76 7.97 -12.54
N TRP A 113 8.76 8.17 -11.67
CA TRP A 113 9.86 9.11 -11.86
C TRP A 113 10.61 8.82 -13.15
N THR A 114 11.07 7.58 -13.30
CA THR A 114 11.81 7.10 -14.48
C THR A 114 10.99 7.27 -15.75
N VAL A 115 9.74 6.81 -15.71
CA VAL A 115 8.83 6.85 -16.85
C VAL A 115 8.52 8.30 -17.26
N SER A 116 8.32 9.20 -16.29
CA SER A 116 8.09 10.62 -16.54
C SER A 116 9.31 11.34 -17.10
N ALA A 117 10.52 10.95 -16.68
CA ALA A 117 11.78 11.48 -17.19
C ALA A 117 12.06 11.02 -18.63
N CYS A 118 11.66 9.79 -19.00
CA CYS A 118 11.84 9.25 -20.35
C CYS A 118 10.79 9.78 -21.34
N SER A 119 9.50 9.79 -20.96
CA SER A 119 8.41 10.18 -21.86
C SER A 119 7.23 10.73 -21.09
N ARG A 120 7.14 12.07 -21.09
CA ARG A 120 6.10 12.80 -20.39
C ARG A 120 4.87 13.02 -21.26
N SER A 121 4.05 11.98 -21.43
CA SER A 121 2.78 12.04 -22.15
C SER A 121 1.58 11.64 -21.27
N PRO A 122 0.37 12.14 -21.55
CA PRO A 122 -0.84 11.69 -20.86
C PRO A 122 -1.07 10.18 -20.98
N PHE A 123 -0.73 9.58 -22.13
CA PHE A 123 -0.84 8.13 -22.34
C PHE A 123 0.05 7.34 -21.39
N THR A 124 1.28 7.80 -21.19
CA THR A 124 2.24 7.19 -20.28
C THR A 124 1.74 7.22 -18.83
N LEU A 125 1.16 8.34 -18.39
CA LEU A 125 0.56 8.48 -17.08
C LEU A 125 -0.64 7.53 -16.91
N VAL A 126 -1.54 7.49 -17.89
CA VAL A 126 -2.72 6.60 -17.87
C VAL A 126 -2.29 5.13 -17.80
N ALA A 127 -1.30 4.73 -18.60
CA ALA A 127 -0.77 3.37 -18.57
C ALA A 127 -0.17 3.01 -17.20
N THR A 128 0.58 3.93 -16.60
CA THR A 128 1.18 3.74 -15.27
C THR A 128 0.11 3.60 -14.19
N LEU A 129 -0.94 4.45 -14.23
CA LEU A 129 -2.07 4.38 -13.30
C LEU A 129 -2.87 3.08 -13.45
N LEU A 130 -3.13 2.64 -14.68
CA LEU A 130 -3.83 1.38 -14.94
C LEU A 130 -3.01 0.18 -14.44
N ALA A 131 -1.70 0.14 -14.72
CA ALA A 131 -0.82 -0.91 -14.21
C ALA A 131 -0.83 -0.94 -12.67
N ALA A 132 -0.71 0.23 -12.03
CA ALA A 132 -0.74 0.36 -10.58
C ALA A 132 -2.06 -0.08 -9.97
N PHE A 133 -3.18 0.29 -10.60
CA PHE A 133 -4.50 -0.16 -10.18
C PHE A 133 -4.62 -1.68 -10.24
N LEU A 134 -4.28 -2.29 -11.38
CA LEU A 134 -4.41 -3.73 -11.58
C LEU A 134 -3.52 -4.54 -10.63
N ILE A 135 -2.28 -4.09 -10.42
CA ILE A 135 -1.32 -4.78 -9.54
C ILE A 135 -1.72 -4.60 -8.08
N THR A 136 -1.99 -3.38 -7.62
CA THR A 136 -2.28 -3.10 -6.21
C THR A 136 -3.65 -3.63 -5.79
N PHE A 137 -4.63 -3.62 -6.70
CA PHE A 137 -5.97 -4.15 -6.46
C PHE A 137 -6.08 -5.66 -6.79
N SER A 138 -5.01 -6.29 -7.28
CA SER A 138 -4.98 -7.71 -7.62
C SER A 138 -5.47 -8.64 -6.50
N PRO A 139 -5.26 -8.37 -5.18
CA PRO A 139 -5.76 -9.26 -4.15
C PRO A 139 -7.29 -9.38 -4.13
N VAL A 140 -8.00 -8.33 -4.56
CA VAL A 140 -9.47 -8.35 -4.69
C VAL A 140 -9.87 -9.02 -6.01
N LEU A 141 -9.21 -8.67 -7.10
CA LEU A 141 -9.51 -9.21 -8.44
C LEU A 141 -9.30 -10.73 -8.51
N LEU A 142 -8.26 -11.22 -7.86
CA LEU A 142 -7.88 -12.63 -7.89
C LEU A 142 -8.55 -13.44 -6.78
N ARG A 143 -9.19 -12.82 -5.79
CA ARG A 143 -9.88 -13.50 -4.69
C ARG A 143 -10.82 -14.64 -5.14
N PRO A 144 -11.62 -14.51 -6.21
CA PRO A 144 -12.49 -15.59 -6.67
C PRO A 144 -11.74 -16.85 -7.09
N LEU A 145 -10.51 -16.71 -7.59
CA LEU A 145 -9.67 -17.84 -8.02
C LEU A 145 -9.07 -18.63 -6.86
N PHE A 146 -9.03 -18.02 -5.66
CA PHE A 146 -8.41 -18.60 -4.47
C PHE A 146 -9.43 -18.96 -3.37
N LYS A 147 -10.73 -18.73 -3.60
CA LYS A 147 -11.77 -19.26 -2.72
C LYS A 147 -11.97 -20.74 -3.06
N PRO A 148 -11.76 -21.68 -2.11
CA PRO A 148 -12.29 -23.03 -2.29
C PRO A 148 -13.82 -22.92 -2.35
N THR A 149 -14.39 -23.46 -3.42
CA THR A 149 -15.83 -23.75 -3.52
C THR A 149 -16.27 -24.71 -2.43
#